data_AF-A0A344L576-F1
#
_entry.id   AF-A0A344L576-F1
#
_cell.length_a   1.000
_cell.length_b   1.000
_cell.length_c   1.000
_cell.angle_alpha   90.00
_cell.angle_beta   90.00
_cell.angle_gamma   90.00
#
_symmetry.space_group_name_H-M   'P 1'
#
loop_
_entity.id
_entity.type
_entity.pdbx_description
1 polymer ?
#
loop_
_entity_poly.entity_id
_entity_poly.type
_entity_poly.pdbx_seq_one_letter_code
_entity_poly.pdbx_strand_id
1 'polypeptide(L)'
;MFLGEHIALTCAHVVSPDPGADPAGLRVSARFVGLPDQPSIPATVVPGAWVPPADDGTGDVALLRLTESPDVPGAPLRYTDAVRDRVVHTYGFPYPHENGVWVNGAELAGPAGEWVQLNSPVPGERVRGGFSGAGVVDKATGAVIGMVVTEYTDRSTGLAYLIPVRVLAGYVPALTGFVGGELPDAGGTITILIGDREAALDSGFSEVAAKERAGRLCTVDATGKSPGEVSSRIAEERGHSPEPATLALAGVDGSSHPERLLHEVVRPLLKVGTQVIVQFSADNAPGVGLARDWQRDENAARLDRLRVLAAAFESEEDSVRARARELARKIQPLPEFSPRGTELAFLLGAVEAAEPSRTHRRLVSLEKWLRRQRDRLAAYRHELDARSEEYDELYGQLSGYNAMAVRNGLMEDEELDEVYRPAKAALTASPCLLPDAAPLVHAYVAEVRRRVGS
;
A
#
# COMPACT_ATOMS: atom_id res chain seq x y z
N MET A 1 15.81 -0.37 1.75
CA MET A 1 15.29 -1.50 2.55
C MET A 1 15.50 -2.82 1.82
N PHE A 2 15.96 -3.88 2.48
CA PHE A 2 16.12 -5.20 1.85
C PHE A 2 14.82 -6.02 1.90
N LEU A 3 14.43 -6.67 0.79
CA LEU A 3 13.18 -7.43 0.67
C LEU A 3 13.38 -8.95 0.66
N GLY A 4 14.62 -9.43 0.53
CA GLY A 4 14.93 -10.83 0.27
C GLY A 4 15.37 -11.07 -1.17
N GLU A 5 15.97 -12.23 -1.44
CA GLU A 5 16.32 -12.71 -2.79
C GLU A 5 17.07 -11.67 -3.65
N HIS A 6 18.08 -11.02 -3.08
CA HIS A 6 18.87 -9.95 -3.73
C HIS A 6 18.11 -8.65 -4.04
N ILE A 7 16.87 -8.47 -3.60
CA ILE A 7 16.06 -7.28 -3.91
C ILE A 7 16.08 -6.28 -2.76
N ALA A 8 16.24 -5.01 -3.11
CA ALA A 8 16.08 -3.88 -2.19
C ALA A 8 15.12 -2.83 -2.78
N LEU A 9 14.33 -2.21 -1.91
CA LEU A 9 13.40 -1.12 -2.19
C LEU A 9 13.96 0.20 -1.66
N THR A 10 13.84 1.26 -2.44
CA THR A 10 14.25 2.63 -2.05
C THR A 10 13.44 3.68 -2.81
N CYS A 11 13.59 4.95 -2.44
CA CYS A 11 13.12 6.08 -3.24
C CYS A 11 13.94 6.20 -4.53
N ALA A 12 13.29 6.60 -5.63
CA ALA A 12 13.93 6.78 -6.92
C ALA A 12 14.94 7.94 -6.90
N HIS A 13 14.62 9.05 -6.21
CA HIS A 13 15.52 10.21 -6.10
C HIS A 13 16.85 9.89 -5.40
N VAL A 14 16.86 8.87 -4.54
CA VAL A 14 18.09 8.39 -3.87
C VAL A 14 19.02 7.69 -4.86
N VAL A 15 18.46 7.05 -5.90
CA VAL A 15 19.24 6.41 -6.97
C VAL A 15 19.79 7.48 -7.92
N SER A 16 18.95 8.42 -8.32
CA SER A 16 19.32 9.60 -9.13
C SER A 16 18.33 10.73 -8.87
N PRO A 17 18.80 11.96 -8.60
CA PRO A 17 17.93 13.13 -8.48
C PRO A 17 17.45 13.64 -9.85
N ASP A 18 18.03 13.17 -10.96
CA ASP A 18 17.60 13.50 -12.33
C ASP A 18 16.50 12.51 -12.79
N PRO A 19 15.25 12.97 -12.98
CA PRO A 19 14.14 12.13 -13.46
C PRO A 19 14.34 11.61 -14.89
N GLY A 20 15.21 12.23 -15.69
CA GLY A 20 15.52 11.83 -17.07
C GLY A 20 16.71 10.88 -17.19
N ALA A 21 17.31 10.46 -16.07
CA ALA A 21 18.48 9.59 -16.08
C ALA A 21 18.16 8.20 -16.65
N ASP A 22 19.10 7.62 -17.41
CA ASP A 22 19.00 6.23 -17.85
C ASP A 22 19.29 5.28 -16.66
N PRO A 23 18.29 4.51 -16.18
CA PRO A 23 18.46 3.61 -15.05
C PRO A 23 19.50 2.52 -15.28
N ALA A 24 19.78 2.11 -16.53
CA ALA A 24 20.79 1.10 -16.84
C ALA A 24 22.23 1.60 -16.60
N GLY A 25 22.43 2.92 -16.70
CA GLY A 25 23.71 3.58 -16.43
C GLY A 25 24.00 3.79 -14.96
N LEU A 26 22.99 3.73 -14.09
CA LEU A 26 23.13 4.04 -12.67
C LEU A 26 23.89 2.92 -11.93
N ARG A 27 24.72 3.32 -10.96
CA ARG A 27 25.49 2.42 -10.11
C ARG A 27 25.22 2.80 -8.66
N VAL A 28 24.59 1.88 -7.93
CA VAL A 28 24.27 2.06 -6.52
C VAL A 28 25.08 1.05 -5.71
N SER A 29 25.37 1.37 -4.45
CA SER A 29 25.90 0.39 -3.50
C SER A 29 25.09 0.40 -2.21
N ALA A 30 24.87 -0.77 -1.65
CA ALA A 30 24.10 -0.97 -0.43
C ALA A 30 25.03 -1.43 0.70
N ARG A 31 25.04 -0.69 1.81
CA ARG A 31 25.79 -1.03 3.02
C ARG A 31 24.83 -1.52 4.11
N PHE A 32 25.10 -2.70 4.66
CA PHE A 32 24.32 -3.30 5.75
C PHE A 32 25.01 -3.01 7.08
N VAL A 33 24.63 -1.91 7.74
CA VAL A 33 25.33 -1.42 8.95
C VAL A 33 25.31 -2.40 10.13
N GLY A 34 24.31 -3.29 10.20
CA GLY A 34 24.27 -4.38 11.18
C GLY A 34 25.23 -5.54 10.90
N LEU A 35 25.89 -5.54 9.73
CA LEU A 35 26.86 -6.54 9.28
C LEU A 35 28.20 -5.83 8.99
N PRO A 36 28.95 -5.42 10.03
CA PRO A 36 30.10 -4.54 9.88
C PRO A 36 31.25 -5.14 9.04
N ASP A 37 31.35 -6.48 8.99
CA ASP A 37 32.37 -7.18 8.21
C ASP A 37 31.95 -7.38 6.74
N GLN A 38 30.74 -7.00 6.37
CA GLN A 38 30.25 -7.11 5.00
C GLN A 38 30.59 -5.84 4.20
N PRO A 39 31.31 -5.96 3.07
CA PRO A 39 31.55 -4.82 2.20
C PRO A 39 30.24 -4.30 1.61
N SER A 40 30.24 -3.05 1.16
CA SER A 40 29.11 -2.52 0.39
C SER A 40 28.84 -3.38 -0.83
N ILE A 41 27.60 -3.82 -0.99
CA ILE A 41 27.17 -4.69 -2.09
C ILE A 41 26.77 -3.80 -3.27
N PRO A 42 27.38 -3.96 -4.46
CA PRO A 42 26.93 -3.29 -5.66
C PRO A 42 25.48 -3.65 -6.02
N ALA A 43 24.76 -2.66 -6.56
CA ALA A 43 23.36 -2.80 -6.92
C ALA A 43 23.06 -2.12 -8.26
N THR A 44 22.11 -2.69 -8.98
CA THR A 44 21.61 -2.17 -10.26
C THR A 44 20.10 -2.00 -10.18
N VAL A 45 19.56 -1.05 -10.95
CA VAL A 45 18.10 -0.86 -11.03
C VAL A 45 17.48 -2.07 -11.74
N VAL A 46 16.40 -2.60 -11.18
CA VAL A 46 15.61 -3.65 -11.85
C VAL A 46 14.90 -3.03 -13.06
N PRO A 47 15.00 -3.64 -14.27
CA PRO A 47 14.33 -3.10 -15.46
C PRO A 47 12.83 -2.86 -15.23
N GLY A 48 12.35 -1.69 -15.64
CA GLY A 48 10.94 -1.29 -15.48
C GLY A 48 10.49 -1.03 -14.03
N ALA A 49 11.44 -0.92 -13.09
CA ALA A 49 11.13 -0.74 -11.67
C ALA A 49 11.82 0.49 -11.07
N TRP A 50 11.93 1.56 -11.84
CA TRP A 50 12.36 2.88 -11.39
C TRP A 50 11.38 3.93 -11.89
N VAL A 51 10.63 4.49 -10.94
CA VAL A 51 9.61 5.51 -11.18
C VAL A 51 10.05 6.76 -10.45
N PRO A 52 10.64 7.74 -11.16
CA PRO A 52 11.06 8.99 -10.55
C PRO A 52 9.85 9.77 -10.02
N PRO A 53 10.06 10.74 -9.10
CA PRO A 53 8.97 11.61 -8.68
C PRO A 53 8.43 12.43 -9.85
N ALA A 54 7.11 12.51 -9.97
CA ALA A 54 6.42 13.41 -10.88
C ALA A 54 6.20 14.80 -10.27
N ASP A 55 5.84 15.78 -11.10
CA ASP A 55 5.60 17.17 -10.68
C ASP A 55 4.47 17.31 -9.65
N ASP A 56 3.52 16.38 -9.64
CA ASP A 56 2.41 16.33 -8.68
C ASP A 56 2.77 15.62 -7.37
N GLY A 57 4.04 15.23 -7.20
CA GLY A 57 4.54 14.53 -6.02
C GLY A 57 4.22 13.03 -6.00
N THR A 58 3.71 12.46 -7.09
CA THR A 58 3.49 11.01 -7.18
C THR A 58 4.75 10.25 -7.61
N GLY A 59 4.75 8.91 -7.47
CA GLY A 59 5.91 8.07 -7.81
C GLY A 59 6.97 7.99 -6.70
N ASP A 60 8.23 8.19 -7.07
CA ASP A 60 9.43 8.10 -6.20
C ASP A 60 9.72 6.70 -5.61
N VAL A 61 9.80 5.69 -6.48
CA VAL A 61 10.09 4.31 -6.08
C VAL A 61 11.08 3.63 -7.01
N ALA A 62 11.99 2.85 -6.43
CA ALA A 62 12.93 2.03 -7.16
C ALA A 62 13.14 0.66 -6.52
N LEU A 63 13.18 -0.39 -7.34
CA LEU A 63 13.74 -1.69 -6.98
C LEU A 63 15.16 -1.83 -7.49
N LEU A 64 16.02 -2.30 -6.60
CA LEU A 64 17.42 -2.57 -6.84
C LEU A 64 17.67 -4.07 -6.73
N ARG A 65 18.50 -4.59 -7.63
CA ARG A 65 19.08 -5.93 -7.57
C ARG A 65 20.51 -5.83 -7.07
N LEU A 66 20.75 -6.39 -5.90
CA LEU A 66 22.07 -6.55 -5.30
C LEU A 66 22.84 -7.67 -6.02
N THR A 67 24.15 -7.52 -6.19
CA THR A 67 24.98 -8.59 -6.77
C THR A 67 25.11 -9.80 -5.86
N GLU A 68 24.98 -9.60 -4.55
CA GLU A 68 25.04 -10.62 -3.52
C GLU A 68 23.85 -10.46 -2.57
N SER A 69 23.37 -11.56 -1.98
CA SER A 69 22.31 -11.49 -0.99
C SER A 69 22.96 -11.47 0.40
N PRO A 70 22.66 -10.47 1.24
CA PRO A 70 23.07 -10.50 2.64
C PRO A 70 22.34 -11.63 3.38
N ASP A 71 22.98 -12.19 4.41
CA ASP A 71 22.39 -13.24 5.27
C ASP A 71 21.53 -12.62 6.37
N VAL A 72 20.47 -11.92 5.94
CA VAL A 72 19.45 -11.32 6.82
C VAL A 72 18.07 -11.56 6.24
N PRO A 73 17.03 -11.65 7.07
CA PRO A 73 15.66 -11.74 6.57
C PRO A 73 15.29 -10.47 5.80
N GLY A 74 14.47 -10.65 4.75
CA GLY A 74 13.80 -9.55 4.07
C GLY A 74 12.79 -8.84 4.97
N ALA A 75 12.53 -7.58 4.69
CA ALA A 75 11.50 -6.83 5.37
C ALA A 75 10.10 -7.42 5.11
N PRO A 76 9.26 -7.63 6.15
CA PRO A 76 7.95 -8.24 6.00
C PRO A 76 6.91 -7.20 5.55
N LEU A 77 6.77 -6.99 4.25
CA LEU A 77 5.85 -6.00 3.69
C LEU A 77 4.40 -6.46 3.85
N ARG A 78 3.52 -5.55 4.25
CA ARG A 78 2.07 -5.75 4.30
C ARG A 78 1.33 -4.53 3.75
N TYR A 79 0.19 -4.77 3.12
CA TYR A 79 -0.74 -3.72 2.75
C TYR A 79 -1.44 -3.18 4.00
N THR A 80 -1.72 -1.87 4.01
CA THR A 80 -2.51 -1.22 5.05
C THR A 80 -3.48 -0.24 4.40
N ASP A 81 -4.70 -0.20 4.91
CA ASP A 81 -5.65 0.87 4.60
C ASP A 81 -5.68 1.92 5.74
N ALA A 82 -4.92 1.72 6.83
CA ALA A 82 -4.82 2.74 7.88
C ALA A 82 -4.06 3.96 7.36
N VAL A 83 -4.74 5.10 7.35
CA VAL A 83 -4.21 6.41 6.96
C VAL A 83 -4.00 7.34 8.16
N ARG A 84 -4.39 6.93 9.37
CA ARG A 84 -4.19 7.69 10.61
C ARG A 84 -4.22 6.78 11.85
N ASP A 85 -3.88 7.33 13.02
CA ASP A 85 -4.00 6.72 14.36
C ASP A 85 -3.16 5.46 14.59
N ARG A 86 -2.25 5.14 13.66
CA ARG A 86 -1.39 3.96 13.74
C ARG A 86 0.00 4.37 14.19
N VAL A 87 0.50 3.73 15.23
CA VAL A 87 1.82 3.99 15.80
C VAL A 87 2.88 3.18 15.07
N VAL A 88 3.89 3.87 14.57
CA VAL A 88 4.95 3.31 13.74
C VAL A 88 6.33 3.69 14.28
N HIS A 89 7.34 3.02 13.76
CA HIS A 89 8.73 3.40 13.93
C HIS A 89 9.49 3.24 12.61
N THR A 90 10.60 3.95 12.48
CA THR A 90 11.43 3.90 11.26
C THR A 90 12.91 4.09 11.60
N TYR A 91 13.78 3.54 10.75
CA TYR A 91 15.22 3.59 10.89
C TYR A 91 15.86 4.18 9.64
N GLY A 92 16.62 5.27 9.81
CA GLY A 92 17.27 5.98 8.72
C GLY A 92 18.69 6.39 9.06
N PHE A 93 19.37 7.00 8.10
CA PHE A 93 20.78 7.39 8.17
C PHE A 93 20.94 8.91 7.95
N PRO A 94 20.36 9.77 8.81
CA PRO A 94 20.50 11.20 8.69
C PRO A 94 21.95 11.63 8.97
N TYR A 95 22.49 12.58 8.21
CA TYR A 95 23.80 13.16 8.53
C TYR A 95 23.78 13.83 9.92
N PRO A 96 24.82 13.67 10.77
CA PRO A 96 26.07 12.92 10.56
C PRO A 96 26.04 11.47 11.10
N HIS A 97 24.87 10.90 11.36
CA HIS A 97 24.69 9.60 12.01
C HIS A 97 24.84 8.43 11.02
N GLU A 98 26.08 8.11 10.66
CA GLU A 98 26.41 7.01 9.71
C GLU A 98 26.01 5.62 10.20
N ASN A 99 25.83 5.46 11.51
CA ASN A 99 25.36 4.22 12.11
C ASN A 99 23.82 4.11 12.09
N GLY A 100 23.11 5.19 11.78
CA GLY A 100 21.65 5.26 11.74
C GLY A 100 21.00 5.72 13.05
N VAL A 101 19.72 6.09 12.95
CA VAL A 101 18.90 6.62 14.04
C VAL A 101 17.49 6.04 13.94
N TRP A 102 16.93 5.67 15.10
CA TRP A 102 15.53 5.26 15.21
C TRP A 102 14.63 6.46 15.52
N VAL A 103 13.54 6.60 14.78
CA VAL A 103 12.38 7.39 15.20
C VAL A 103 11.33 6.41 15.71
N ASN A 104 11.03 6.50 17.00
CA ASN A 104 10.09 5.61 17.68
C ASN A 104 8.79 6.34 18.03
N GLY A 105 7.66 5.67 17.82
CA GLY A 105 6.36 6.19 18.25
C GLY A 105 5.84 7.35 17.40
N ALA A 106 6.22 7.40 16.11
CA ALA A 106 5.57 8.30 15.18
C ALA A 106 4.14 7.82 14.90
N GLU A 107 3.24 8.73 14.57
CA GLU A 107 1.83 8.42 14.30
C GLU A 107 1.45 8.81 12.88
N LEU A 108 0.64 7.97 12.24
CA LEU A 108 -0.02 8.34 10.99
C LEU A 108 -1.04 9.45 11.27
N ALA A 109 -0.98 10.55 10.53
CA ALA A 109 -1.80 11.73 10.79
C ALA A 109 -2.92 11.96 9.75
N GLY A 110 -2.81 11.34 8.58
CA GLY A 110 -3.79 11.48 7.50
C GLY A 110 -3.17 11.37 6.12
N PRO A 111 -3.98 11.17 5.08
CA PRO A 111 -3.53 11.16 3.69
C PRO A 111 -3.14 12.56 3.22
N ALA A 112 -2.15 12.63 2.33
CA ALA A 112 -1.73 13.80 1.58
C ALA A 112 -1.46 13.34 0.13
N GLY A 113 -2.50 13.38 -0.71
CA GLY A 113 -2.49 12.67 -1.99
C GLY A 113 -2.35 11.15 -1.78
N GLU A 114 -1.38 10.53 -2.46
CA GLU A 114 -1.08 9.10 -2.31
C GLU A 114 -0.19 8.79 -1.09
N TRP A 115 0.27 9.82 -0.39
CA TRP A 115 1.13 9.68 0.78
C TRP A 115 0.33 9.74 2.07
N VAL A 116 0.95 9.31 3.17
CA VAL A 116 0.39 9.46 4.52
C VAL A 116 1.37 10.22 5.38
N GLN A 117 0.89 11.29 6.03
CA GLN A 117 1.69 12.12 6.91
C GLN A 117 2.12 11.33 8.16
N LEU A 118 3.39 11.49 8.53
CA LEU A 118 4.04 10.95 9.71
C LEU A 118 4.33 12.07 10.70
N ASN A 119 3.71 11.99 11.88
CA ASN A 119 3.97 12.89 12.98
C ASN A 119 4.93 12.22 13.97
N SER A 120 6.17 12.72 14.05
CA SER A 120 7.13 12.30 15.08
C SER A 120 6.82 12.97 16.43
N PRO A 121 7.01 12.28 17.57
CA PRO A 121 6.75 12.84 18.89
C PRO A 121 7.70 13.99 19.23
N VAL A 122 7.24 14.89 20.12
CA VAL A 122 8.02 16.04 20.62
C VAL A 122 7.97 16.05 22.15
N PRO A 123 9.13 16.14 22.85
CA PRO A 123 10.49 16.15 22.32
C PRO A 123 10.93 14.76 21.80
N GLY A 124 11.83 14.70 20.82
CA GLY A 124 12.33 13.44 20.27
C GLY A 124 13.03 13.59 18.92
N GLU A 125 13.60 12.48 18.43
CA GLU A 125 14.12 12.36 17.06
C GLU A 125 12.97 12.47 16.05
N ARG A 126 13.24 13.15 14.93
CA ARG A 126 12.29 13.36 13.85
C ARG A 126 12.79 12.76 12.55
N VAL A 127 11.84 12.31 11.75
CA VAL A 127 12.11 11.91 10.37
C VAL A 127 12.56 13.15 9.58
N ARG A 128 13.69 13.02 8.88
CA ARG A 128 14.37 14.11 8.14
C ARG A 128 15.20 13.52 7.00
N GLY A 129 15.90 14.36 6.24
CA GLY A 129 16.83 13.92 5.19
C GLY A 129 17.79 12.82 5.69
N GLY A 130 17.92 11.75 4.90
CA GLY A 130 18.60 10.50 5.26
C GLY A 130 17.66 9.36 5.70
N PHE A 131 16.36 9.64 5.85
CA PHE A 131 15.35 8.59 6.02
C PHE A 131 14.63 8.20 4.71
N SER A 132 14.78 8.94 3.61
CA SER A 132 14.19 8.55 2.31
C SER A 132 14.57 7.10 1.95
N GLY A 133 13.58 6.27 1.62
CA GLY A 133 13.78 4.85 1.34
C GLY A 133 13.76 3.92 2.57
N ALA A 134 13.62 4.48 3.78
CA ALA A 134 13.49 3.70 5.01
C ALA A 134 12.11 3.05 5.13
N GLY A 135 12.06 1.89 5.78
CA GLY A 135 10.79 1.23 6.08
C GLY A 135 10.04 1.93 7.19
N VAL A 136 8.73 2.09 7.01
CA VAL A 136 7.82 2.46 8.08
C VAL A 136 7.23 1.19 8.65
N VAL A 137 7.62 0.88 9.89
CA VAL A 137 7.29 -0.37 10.56
C VAL A 137 6.14 -0.12 11.53
N ASP A 138 5.06 -0.89 11.39
CA ASP A 138 3.96 -0.90 12.33
C ASP A 138 4.44 -1.46 13.69
N LYS A 139 4.23 -0.69 14.77
CA LYS A 139 4.76 -1.05 16.08
C LYS A 139 4.09 -2.29 16.67
N ALA A 140 2.83 -2.55 16.33
CA ALA A 140 2.08 -3.68 16.89
C ALA A 140 2.49 -5.01 16.26
N THR A 141 2.81 -5.01 14.97
CA THR A 141 3.02 -6.24 14.18
C THR A 141 4.45 -6.46 13.72
N GLY A 142 5.29 -5.41 13.71
CA GLY A 142 6.63 -5.46 13.10
C GLY A 142 6.61 -5.51 11.57
N ALA A 143 5.44 -5.38 10.94
CA ALA A 143 5.30 -5.36 9.49
C ALA A 143 5.72 -3.99 8.91
N VAL A 144 6.32 -3.99 7.74
CA VAL A 144 6.54 -2.76 6.97
C VAL A 144 5.27 -2.41 6.21
N ILE A 145 4.74 -1.21 6.46
CA ILE A 145 3.48 -0.73 5.87
C ILE A 145 3.66 0.36 4.80
N GLY A 146 4.87 0.88 4.69
CA GLY A 146 5.23 1.88 3.69
C GLY A 146 6.72 2.20 3.69
N MET A 147 7.08 3.13 2.84
CA MET A 147 8.44 3.65 2.69
C MET A 147 8.44 5.16 2.95
N VAL A 148 9.41 5.65 3.71
CA VAL A 148 9.55 7.08 4.00
C VAL A 148 9.96 7.86 2.75
N VAL A 149 9.34 9.02 2.54
CA VAL A 149 9.73 10.04 1.55
C VAL A 149 9.86 11.39 2.26
N THR A 150 11.01 12.03 2.14
CA THR A 150 11.33 13.26 2.90
C THR A 150 11.75 14.46 2.07
N GLU A 151 11.91 14.34 0.75
CA GLU A 151 12.52 15.41 -0.04
C GLU A 151 11.60 16.65 -0.23
N TYR A 152 10.31 16.54 0.08
CA TYR A 152 9.31 17.58 -0.20
C TYR A 152 8.88 18.42 1.01
N THR A 153 9.48 18.20 2.18
CA THR A 153 9.09 18.91 3.39
C THR A 153 10.01 20.08 3.62
N ASP A 154 9.47 21.29 3.60
CA ASP A 154 10.18 22.49 4.04
C ASP A 154 10.90 22.17 5.36
N ARG A 155 12.24 22.30 5.36
CA ARG A 155 13.10 22.00 6.51
C ARG A 155 12.66 22.77 7.76
N SER A 156 11.87 23.83 7.60
CA SER A 156 11.27 24.61 8.70
C SER A 156 10.06 23.93 9.38
N THR A 157 9.31 23.07 8.68
CA THR A 157 8.05 22.47 9.16
C THR A 157 8.24 21.10 9.83
N GLY A 158 9.29 20.35 9.44
CA GLY A 158 9.63 19.05 10.03
C GLY A 158 8.52 18.00 9.90
N LEU A 159 7.71 18.11 8.84
CA LEU A 159 6.76 17.08 8.42
C LEU A 159 7.51 15.96 7.72
N ALA A 160 6.96 14.75 7.77
CA ALA A 160 7.46 13.62 7.02
C ALA A 160 6.29 12.84 6.46
N TYR A 161 6.53 12.07 5.40
CA TYR A 161 5.50 11.28 4.75
C TYR A 161 5.99 9.86 4.51
N LEU A 162 5.02 8.96 4.32
CA LEU A 162 5.25 7.62 3.82
C LEU A 162 4.45 7.41 2.55
N ILE A 163 5.01 6.66 1.61
CA ILE A 163 4.25 6.05 0.51
C ILE A 163 3.81 4.66 1.00
N PRO A 164 2.48 4.38 1.08
CA PRO A 164 1.99 3.07 1.49
C PRO A 164 2.47 1.96 0.56
N VAL A 165 2.69 0.75 1.08
CA VAL A 165 3.09 -0.43 0.25
C VAL A 165 2.12 -0.68 -0.91
N ARG A 166 0.81 -0.41 -0.72
CA ARG A 166 -0.19 -0.54 -1.81
C ARG A 166 0.11 0.41 -2.97
N VAL A 167 0.45 1.66 -2.65
CA VAL A 167 0.78 2.68 -3.64
C VAL A 167 2.08 2.31 -4.35
N LEU A 168 3.11 1.91 -3.60
CA LEU A 168 4.39 1.45 -4.17
C LEU A 168 4.20 0.25 -5.13
N ALA A 169 3.35 -0.70 -4.76
CA ALA A 169 3.04 -1.85 -5.60
C ALA A 169 2.22 -1.49 -6.84
N GLY A 170 1.47 -0.38 -6.81
CA GLY A 170 0.80 0.16 -7.99
C GLY A 170 1.77 0.74 -9.02
N TYR A 171 2.85 1.38 -8.56
CA TYR A 171 3.91 1.90 -9.43
C TYR A 171 4.88 0.82 -9.90
N VAL A 172 5.19 -0.15 -9.04
CA VAL A 172 6.12 -1.24 -9.34
C VAL A 172 5.44 -2.58 -9.02
N PRO A 173 4.71 -3.16 -9.99
CA PRO A 173 3.97 -4.41 -9.78
C PRO A 173 4.84 -5.59 -9.32
N ALA A 174 6.13 -5.60 -9.67
CA ALA A 174 7.09 -6.59 -9.19
C ALA A 174 7.23 -6.64 -7.66
N LEU A 175 6.87 -5.55 -6.95
CA LEU A 175 6.87 -5.50 -5.49
C LEU A 175 5.86 -6.48 -4.86
N THR A 176 4.76 -6.80 -5.57
CA THR A 176 3.67 -7.65 -5.05
C THR A 176 4.15 -9.02 -4.59
N GLY A 177 5.18 -9.59 -5.22
CA GLY A 177 5.78 -10.87 -4.84
C GLY A 177 6.43 -10.88 -3.45
N PHE A 178 6.73 -9.70 -2.88
CA PHE A 178 7.32 -9.55 -1.55
C PHE A 178 6.30 -9.17 -0.46
N VAL A 179 5.04 -8.92 -0.84
CA VAL A 179 4.01 -8.48 0.12
C VAL A 179 3.27 -9.70 0.67
N GLY A 180 3.27 -9.86 1.99
CA GLY A 180 2.60 -10.99 2.63
C GLY A 180 1.06 -10.91 2.62
N GLY A 181 0.47 -9.84 2.10
CA GLY A 181 -0.97 -9.57 2.12
C GLY A 181 -1.35 -8.44 3.07
N GLU A 182 -2.57 -8.48 3.59
CA GLU A 182 -3.16 -7.39 4.36
C GLU A 182 -2.72 -7.39 5.83
N LEU A 183 -2.45 -6.20 6.35
CA LEU A 183 -2.26 -5.99 7.77
C LEU A 183 -3.62 -5.90 8.47
N PRO A 184 -3.78 -6.46 9.68
CA PRO A 184 -4.95 -6.19 10.51
C PRO A 184 -5.15 -4.69 10.76
N ASP A 185 -6.38 -4.28 10.99
CA ASP A 185 -6.71 -2.88 11.30
C ASP A 185 -5.99 -2.40 12.57
N ALA A 186 -5.77 -1.08 12.67
CA ALA A 186 -5.02 -0.46 13.77
C ALA A 186 -5.68 -0.62 15.16
N GLY A 187 -6.96 -0.99 15.21
CA GLY A 187 -7.69 -1.31 16.42
C GLY A 187 -8.31 -2.70 16.31
N GLY A 188 -8.31 -3.44 17.43
CA GLY A 188 -8.93 -4.76 17.48
C GLY A 188 -10.44 -4.64 17.35
N THR A 189 -11.05 -5.65 16.73
CA THR A 189 -12.50 -5.70 16.53
C THR A 189 -13.17 -6.53 17.60
N ILE A 190 -14.35 -6.12 18.07
CA ILE A 190 -15.20 -6.96 18.91
C ILE A 190 -16.48 -7.37 18.18
N THR A 191 -16.67 -8.68 18.00
CA THR A 191 -17.89 -9.27 17.43
C THR A 191 -18.66 -10.02 18.51
N ILE A 192 -19.94 -9.71 18.66
CA ILE A 192 -20.80 -10.26 19.70
C ILE A 192 -21.71 -11.33 19.09
N LEU A 193 -21.69 -12.52 19.68
CA LEU A 193 -22.61 -13.62 19.39
C LEU A 193 -23.55 -13.83 20.58
N ILE A 194 -24.85 -13.89 20.31
CA ILE A 194 -25.87 -14.23 21.30
C ILE A 194 -26.48 -15.57 20.88
N GLY A 195 -26.53 -16.53 21.80
CA GLY A 195 -27.13 -17.83 21.54
C GLY A 195 -26.45 -18.95 22.33
N ASP A 196 -26.67 -20.18 21.87
CA ASP A 196 -26.13 -21.36 22.54
C ASP A 196 -24.59 -21.45 22.44
N ARG A 197 -23.98 -21.89 23.55
CA ARG A 197 -22.52 -21.99 23.69
C ARG A 197 -21.95 -23.13 22.86
N GLU A 198 -22.59 -24.30 22.87
CA GLU A 198 -22.12 -25.47 22.13
C GLU A 198 -22.19 -25.21 20.62
N ALA A 199 -23.31 -24.65 20.16
CA ALA A 199 -23.43 -24.19 18.77
C ALA A 199 -22.35 -23.16 18.36
N ALA A 200 -21.96 -22.26 19.27
CA ALA A 200 -20.90 -21.29 18.99
C ALA A 200 -19.52 -21.95 18.85
N LEU A 201 -19.20 -22.92 19.73
CA LEU A 201 -17.96 -23.69 19.69
C LEU A 201 -17.88 -24.62 18.48
N ASP A 202 -19.00 -25.22 18.07
CA ASP A 202 -19.05 -26.18 16.96
C ASP A 202 -18.89 -25.51 15.59
N SER A 203 -19.65 -24.45 15.30
CA SER A 203 -19.59 -23.78 13.99
C SER A 203 -19.66 -22.25 14.04
N GLY A 204 -20.29 -21.68 15.07
CA GLY A 204 -20.58 -20.24 15.11
C GLY A 204 -19.35 -19.35 15.02
N PHE A 205 -18.27 -19.67 15.75
CA PHE A 205 -17.02 -18.90 15.67
C PHE A 205 -16.34 -19.03 14.32
N SER A 206 -16.28 -20.24 13.75
CA SER A 206 -15.68 -20.51 12.44
C SER A 206 -16.41 -19.77 11.31
N GLU A 207 -17.74 -19.71 11.36
CA GLU A 207 -18.53 -18.97 10.37
C GLU A 207 -18.30 -17.46 10.42
N VAL A 208 -18.20 -16.88 11.61
CA VAL A 208 -17.87 -15.46 11.79
C VAL A 208 -16.45 -15.18 11.33
N ALA A 209 -15.49 -15.99 11.80
CA ALA A 209 -14.08 -15.88 11.43
C ALA A 209 -13.88 -15.94 9.91
N ALA A 210 -14.54 -16.88 9.23
CA ALA A 210 -14.49 -16.99 7.77
C ALA A 210 -15.05 -15.75 7.06
N LYS A 211 -16.15 -15.15 7.56
CA LYS A 211 -16.73 -13.92 7.00
C LYS A 211 -15.82 -12.70 7.19
N GLU A 212 -15.11 -12.66 8.32
CA GLU A 212 -14.20 -11.57 8.69
C GLU A 212 -12.77 -11.76 8.14
N ARG A 213 -12.46 -12.90 7.50
CA ARG A 213 -11.09 -13.30 7.10
C ARG A 213 -10.11 -13.22 8.28
N ALA A 214 -10.61 -13.61 9.45
CA ALA A 214 -9.78 -13.88 10.60
C ALA A 214 -8.70 -14.89 10.21
N GLY A 215 -7.47 -14.68 10.68
CA GLY A 215 -6.37 -15.63 10.52
C GLY A 215 -6.62 -16.90 11.33
N ARG A 216 -5.60 -17.39 12.02
CA ARG A 216 -5.77 -18.54 12.92
C ARG A 216 -6.80 -18.21 14.02
N LEU A 217 -7.82 -19.05 14.15
CA LEU A 217 -8.83 -18.94 15.20
C LEU A 217 -8.35 -19.65 16.47
N CYS A 218 -8.34 -18.95 17.60
CA CYS A 218 -8.06 -19.51 18.92
C CYS A 218 -9.35 -19.49 19.74
N THR A 219 -9.90 -20.65 20.08
CA THR A 219 -11.16 -20.77 20.82
C THR A 219 -10.89 -21.09 22.29
N VAL A 220 -11.48 -20.32 23.21
CA VAL A 220 -11.36 -20.55 24.66
C VAL A 220 -12.73 -20.49 25.30
N ASP A 221 -13.12 -21.56 26.00
CA ASP A 221 -14.31 -21.56 26.85
C ASP A 221 -14.00 -20.85 28.17
N ALA A 222 -14.74 -19.79 28.48
CA ALA A 222 -14.62 -18.99 29.70
C ALA A 222 -15.57 -19.45 30.82
N THR A 223 -16.46 -20.40 30.54
CA THR A 223 -17.48 -20.86 31.50
C THR A 223 -16.80 -21.40 32.77
N GLY A 224 -17.20 -20.87 33.93
CA GLY A 224 -16.68 -21.26 35.24
C GLY A 224 -15.24 -20.80 35.53
N LYS A 225 -14.56 -20.14 34.59
CA LYS A 225 -13.16 -19.72 34.74
C LYS A 225 -13.03 -18.27 35.18
N SER A 226 -11.97 -18.00 35.93
CA SER A 226 -11.54 -16.66 36.30
C SER A 226 -10.79 -15.96 35.16
N PRO A 227 -10.68 -14.61 35.17
CA PRO A 227 -9.90 -13.88 34.17
C PRO A 227 -8.44 -14.35 34.02
N GLY A 228 -7.81 -14.75 35.12
CA GLY A 228 -6.43 -15.26 35.12
C GLY A 228 -6.28 -16.61 34.44
N GLU A 229 -7.23 -17.53 34.65
CA GLU A 229 -7.27 -18.83 33.98
C GLU A 229 -7.53 -18.70 32.49
N VAL A 230 -8.44 -17.78 32.09
CA VAL A 230 -8.68 -17.48 30.68
C VAL A 230 -7.43 -16.89 30.03
N SER A 231 -6.75 -15.96 30.69
CA SER A 231 -5.50 -15.35 30.18
C SER A 231 -4.39 -16.37 29.98
N SER A 232 -4.23 -17.29 30.95
CA SER A 232 -3.24 -18.37 30.86
C SER A 232 -3.54 -19.30 29.69
N ARG A 233 -4.83 -19.65 29.50
CA ARG A 233 -5.26 -20.50 28.38
C ARG A 233 -5.05 -19.83 27.03
N ILE A 234 -5.31 -18.53 26.92
CA ILE A 234 -5.04 -17.75 25.71
C ILE A 234 -3.55 -17.80 25.37
N ALA A 235 -2.66 -17.66 26.37
CA ALA A 235 -1.22 -17.72 26.15
C ALA A 235 -0.77 -19.12 25.65
N GLU A 236 -1.31 -20.20 26.22
CA GLU A 236 -1.06 -21.57 25.78
C GLU A 236 -1.52 -21.81 24.34
N GLU A 237 -2.77 -21.45 24.02
CA GLU A 237 -3.38 -21.64 22.70
C GLU A 237 -2.73 -20.77 21.63
N ARG A 238 -2.29 -19.56 21.99
CA ARG A 238 -1.59 -18.67 21.06
C ARG A 238 -0.18 -19.17 20.74
N GLY A 239 0.53 -19.75 21.72
CA GLY A 239 1.93 -20.16 21.56
C GLY A 239 2.83 -19.00 21.15
N HIS A 240 4.05 -19.31 20.67
CA HIS A 240 5.00 -18.32 20.14
C HIS A 240 4.74 -17.98 18.65
N SER A 241 3.53 -18.19 18.15
CA SER A 241 3.24 -17.99 16.73
C SER A 241 3.23 -16.48 16.40
N PRO A 242 3.97 -16.03 15.39
CA PRO A 242 4.00 -14.63 14.97
C PRO A 242 2.75 -14.21 14.16
N GLU A 243 1.83 -15.14 13.84
CA GLU A 243 0.64 -14.82 13.07
C GLU A 243 -0.47 -14.18 13.93
N PRO A 244 -1.12 -13.11 13.46
CA PRO A 244 -2.24 -12.51 14.16
C PRO A 244 -3.40 -13.51 14.27
N ALA A 245 -3.72 -13.90 15.51
CA ALA A 245 -4.78 -14.86 15.80
C ALA A 245 -6.05 -14.17 16.30
N THR A 246 -7.19 -14.53 15.72
CA THR A 246 -8.51 -14.10 16.18
C THR A 246 -8.89 -14.93 17.40
N LEU A 247 -9.25 -14.26 18.49
CA LEU A 247 -9.64 -14.90 19.74
C LEU A 247 -11.16 -15.05 19.80
N ALA A 248 -11.65 -16.27 20.03
CA ALA A 248 -13.05 -16.54 20.29
C ALA A 248 -13.24 -16.99 21.74
N LEU A 249 -14.10 -16.29 22.49
CA LEU A 249 -14.44 -16.59 23.87
C LEU A 249 -15.89 -17.08 23.97
N ALA A 250 -16.08 -18.32 24.41
CA ALA A 250 -17.40 -18.90 24.66
C ALA A 250 -17.82 -18.73 26.12
N GLY A 251 -19.10 -18.53 26.36
CA GLY A 251 -19.69 -18.49 27.71
C GLY A 251 -19.14 -17.36 28.58
N VAL A 252 -18.97 -16.16 28.02
CA VAL A 252 -18.38 -15.01 28.75
C VAL A 252 -19.20 -14.65 29.98
N ASP A 253 -20.53 -14.69 29.87
CA ASP A 253 -21.47 -14.49 30.98
C ASP A 253 -21.44 -15.61 32.03
N GLY A 254 -20.99 -16.81 31.64
CA GLY A 254 -20.78 -17.93 32.55
C GLY A 254 -19.42 -17.91 33.26
N SER A 255 -18.56 -16.92 33.02
CA SER A 255 -17.30 -16.73 33.74
C SER A 255 -17.54 -16.44 35.22
N SER A 256 -16.54 -16.73 36.06
CA SER A 256 -16.60 -16.38 37.48
C SER A 256 -16.74 -14.86 37.70
N HIS A 257 -16.26 -14.02 36.76
CA HIS A 257 -16.38 -12.56 36.81
C HIS A 257 -16.47 -11.97 35.38
N PRO A 258 -17.66 -11.95 34.74
CA PRO A 258 -17.82 -11.60 33.33
C PRO A 258 -17.29 -10.20 32.95
N GLU A 259 -17.60 -9.17 33.75
CA GLU A 259 -17.15 -7.80 33.47
C GLU A 259 -15.64 -7.62 33.68
N ARG A 260 -15.06 -8.27 34.70
CA ARG A 260 -13.61 -8.26 34.91
C ARG A 260 -12.88 -8.99 33.80
N LEU A 261 -13.42 -10.11 33.31
CA LEU A 261 -12.88 -10.82 32.15
C LEU A 261 -12.81 -9.90 30.93
N LEU A 262 -13.88 -9.15 30.65
CA LEU A 262 -13.88 -8.18 29.55
C LEU A 262 -12.81 -7.10 29.77
N HIS A 263 -12.72 -6.48 30.95
CA HIS A 263 -11.79 -5.38 31.22
C HIS A 263 -10.32 -5.80 31.31
N GLU A 264 -10.02 -6.93 31.94
CA GLU A 264 -8.66 -7.39 32.22
C GLU A 264 -8.06 -8.20 31.06
N VAL A 265 -8.91 -8.83 30.22
CA VAL A 265 -8.46 -9.71 29.14
C VAL A 265 -8.85 -9.19 27.77
N VAL A 266 -10.13 -8.91 27.52
CA VAL A 266 -10.60 -8.52 26.18
C VAL A 266 -10.15 -7.10 25.81
N ARG A 267 -10.31 -6.11 26.70
CA ARG A 267 -9.96 -4.71 26.40
C ARG A 267 -8.47 -4.52 26.06
N PRO A 268 -7.51 -5.11 26.78
CA PRO A 268 -6.10 -5.03 26.40
C PRO A 268 -5.82 -5.65 25.04
N LEU A 269 -6.48 -6.78 24.71
CA LEU A 269 -6.35 -7.43 23.40
C LEU A 269 -6.87 -6.54 22.26
N LEU A 270 -8.03 -5.90 22.45
CA LEU A 270 -8.57 -4.94 21.47
C LEU A 270 -7.61 -3.75 21.27
N LYS A 271 -6.98 -3.25 22.34
CA LYS A 271 -6.00 -2.15 22.26
C LYS A 271 -4.76 -2.49 21.44
N VAL A 272 -4.38 -3.76 21.37
CA VAL A 272 -3.22 -4.22 20.58
C VAL A 272 -3.61 -4.73 19.19
N GLY A 273 -4.85 -4.47 18.73
CA GLY A 273 -5.27 -4.84 17.38
C GLY A 273 -5.85 -6.26 17.23
N THR A 274 -6.08 -6.99 18.33
CA THR A 274 -6.63 -8.36 18.25
C THR A 274 -8.11 -8.32 17.90
N GLN A 275 -8.53 -9.12 16.91
CA GLN A 275 -9.93 -9.43 16.68
C GLN A 275 -10.44 -10.41 17.74
N VAL A 276 -11.52 -10.06 18.42
CA VAL A 276 -12.13 -10.84 19.49
C VAL A 276 -13.61 -11.11 19.15
N ILE A 277 -13.99 -12.38 19.15
CA ILE A 277 -15.39 -12.81 19.07
C ILE A 277 -15.80 -13.25 20.48
N VAL A 278 -16.82 -12.62 21.04
CA VAL A 278 -17.36 -12.97 22.37
C VAL A 278 -18.75 -13.53 22.22
N GLN A 279 -19.00 -14.68 22.84
CA GLN A 279 -20.33 -15.28 22.90
C GLN A 279 -20.94 -15.16 24.31
N PHE A 280 -22.21 -14.78 24.32
CA PHE A 280 -23.05 -14.72 25.52
C PHE A 280 -24.32 -15.58 25.34
N SER A 281 -24.85 -16.12 26.44
CA SER A 281 -26.06 -16.95 26.38
C SER A 281 -27.33 -16.17 25.98
N ALA A 282 -27.44 -14.92 26.41
CA ALA A 282 -28.62 -14.08 26.21
C ALA A 282 -28.27 -12.60 26.02
N ASP A 283 -29.19 -11.83 25.46
CA ASP A 283 -28.96 -10.42 25.10
C ASP A 283 -28.87 -9.45 26.30
N ASN A 284 -29.36 -9.90 27.46
CA ASN A 284 -29.35 -9.19 28.72
C ASN A 284 -28.33 -9.77 29.71
N ALA A 285 -27.44 -10.66 29.25
CA ALA A 285 -26.46 -11.30 30.11
C ALA A 285 -25.40 -10.30 30.64
N PRO A 286 -24.80 -10.56 31.81
CA PRO A 286 -23.74 -9.71 32.36
C PRO A 286 -22.59 -9.50 31.35
N GLY A 287 -22.14 -8.26 31.19
CA GLY A 287 -21.07 -7.89 30.26
C GLY A 287 -21.51 -7.59 28.81
N VAL A 288 -22.73 -7.96 28.39
CA VAL A 288 -23.22 -7.66 27.01
C VAL A 288 -23.29 -6.15 26.75
N GLY A 289 -23.77 -5.37 27.73
CA GLY A 289 -23.83 -3.90 27.63
C GLY A 289 -22.45 -3.29 27.40
N LEU A 290 -21.46 -3.71 28.19
CA LEU A 290 -20.07 -3.26 28.06
C LEU A 290 -19.48 -3.63 26.68
N ALA A 291 -19.70 -4.86 26.21
CA ALA A 291 -19.23 -5.29 24.90
C ALA A 291 -19.88 -4.47 23.76
N ARG A 292 -21.18 -4.17 23.88
CA ARG A 292 -21.92 -3.34 22.91
C ARG A 292 -21.42 -1.89 22.87
N ASP A 293 -21.13 -1.31 24.03
CA ASP A 293 -20.58 0.05 24.10
C ASP A 293 -19.19 0.10 23.46
N TRP A 294 -18.34 -0.91 23.70
CA TRP A 294 -17.04 -0.99 23.02
C TRP A 294 -17.17 -1.18 21.51
N GLN A 295 -18.08 -2.04 21.06
CA GLN A 295 -18.36 -2.22 19.64
C GLN A 295 -18.84 -0.90 19.00
N ARG A 296 -19.65 -0.11 19.71
CA ARG A 296 -20.11 1.20 19.24
C ARG A 296 -18.96 2.19 19.11
N ASP A 297 -18.11 2.31 20.12
CA ASP A 297 -16.93 3.19 20.11
C ASP A 297 -15.98 2.82 18.96
N GLU A 298 -15.76 1.52 18.76
CA GLU A 298 -14.92 0.99 17.69
C GLU A 298 -15.51 1.28 16.31
N ASN A 299 -16.81 1.02 16.13
CA ASN A 299 -17.52 1.31 14.88
C ASN A 299 -17.48 2.82 14.56
N ALA A 300 -17.59 3.69 15.56
CA ALA A 300 -17.46 5.13 15.39
C ALA A 300 -16.05 5.50 14.90
N ALA A 301 -15.01 4.97 15.54
CA ALA A 301 -13.63 5.20 15.12
C ALA A 301 -13.33 4.66 13.71
N ARG A 302 -13.89 3.50 13.35
CA ARG A 302 -13.80 2.92 12.00
C ARG A 302 -14.49 3.79 10.96
N LEU A 303 -15.70 4.25 11.26
CA LEU A 303 -16.44 5.15 10.39
C LEU A 303 -15.68 6.46 10.16
N ASP A 304 -15.06 7.03 11.19
CA ASP A 304 -14.23 8.23 11.03
C ASP A 304 -13.00 7.99 10.16
N ARG A 305 -12.32 6.86 10.31
CA ARG A 305 -11.21 6.49 9.41
C ARG A 305 -11.70 6.29 7.97
N LEU A 306 -12.86 5.67 7.81
CA LEU A 306 -13.47 5.42 6.51
C LEU A 306 -13.88 6.72 5.81
N ARG A 307 -14.33 7.74 6.55
CA ARG A 307 -14.58 9.09 6.00
C ARG A 307 -13.31 9.72 5.43
N VAL A 308 -12.19 9.60 6.15
CA VAL A 308 -10.89 10.12 5.67
C VAL A 308 -10.44 9.37 4.42
N LEU A 309 -10.59 8.03 4.42
CA LEU A 309 -10.28 7.20 3.26
C LEU A 309 -11.17 7.50 2.05
N ALA A 310 -12.46 7.74 2.28
CA ALA A 310 -13.41 8.07 1.24
C ALA A 310 -13.05 9.39 0.55
N ALA A 311 -12.76 10.43 1.34
CA ALA A 311 -12.32 11.72 0.81
C ALA A 311 -10.99 11.60 0.02
N ALA A 312 -10.04 10.79 0.49
CA ALA A 312 -8.79 10.55 -0.22
C ALA A 312 -9.04 9.82 -1.55
N PHE A 313 -9.91 8.81 -1.57
CA PHE A 313 -10.28 8.10 -2.79
C PHE A 313 -10.97 9.01 -3.81
N GLU A 314 -11.90 9.87 -3.38
CA GLU A 314 -12.56 10.84 -4.27
C GLU A 314 -11.55 11.80 -4.90
N SER A 315 -10.60 12.31 -4.11
CA SER A 315 -9.52 13.17 -4.60
C SER A 315 -8.61 12.45 -5.60
N GLU A 316 -8.25 11.18 -5.33
CA GLU A 316 -7.43 10.36 -6.24
C GLU A 316 -8.16 10.08 -7.55
N GLU A 317 -9.46 9.75 -7.48
CA GLU A 317 -10.30 9.50 -8.66
C GLU A 317 -10.41 10.75 -9.54
N ASP A 318 -10.57 11.93 -8.95
CA ASP A 318 -10.64 13.19 -9.68
C ASP A 318 -9.30 13.53 -10.36
N SER A 319 -8.17 13.32 -9.69
CA SER A 319 -6.83 13.49 -10.27
C SER A 319 -6.58 12.56 -11.45
N VAL A 320 -6.86 11.26 -11.30
CA VAL A 320 -6.72 10.27 -12.38
C VAL A 320 -7.65 10.60 -13.55
N ARG A 321 -8.86 11.07 -13.29
CA ARG A 321 -9.81 11.52 -14.32
C ARG A 321 -9.30 12.76 -15.07
N ALA A 322 -8.69 13.71 -14.36
CA ALA A 322 -8.09 14.88 -14.98
C ALA A 322 -6.93 14.49 -15.91
N ARG A 323 -6.05 13.60 -15.44
CA ARG A 323 -4.93 13.05 -16.22
C ARG A 323 -5.43 12.31 -17.47
N ALA A 324 -6.43 11.45 -17.33
CA ALA A 324 -7.04 10.74 -18.45
C ALA A 324 -7.61 11.71 -19.51
N ARG A 325 -8.28 12.79 -19.09
CA ARG A 325 -8.80 13.81 -20.00
C ARG A 325 -7.70 14.58 -20.72
N GLU A 326 -6.59 14.86 -20.06
CA GLU A 326 -5.43 15.50 -20.70
C GLU A 326 -4.81 14.55 -21.73
N LEU A 327 -4.59 13.30 -21.35
CA LEU A 327 -4.00 12.28 -22.21
C LEU A 327 -4.90 11.99 -23.42
N ALA A 328 -6.22 11.98 -23.24
CA ALA A 328 -7.22 11.77 -24.29
C ALA A 328 -7.16 12.80 -25.43
N ARG A 329 -6.60 14.00 -25.17
CA ARG A 329 -6.38 15.03 -26.19
C ARG A 329 -5.17 14.72 -27.07
N LYS A 330 -4.21 13.97 -26.54
CA LYS A 330 -2.96 13.59 -27.20
C LYS A 330 -3.07 12.22 -27.86
N ILE A 331 -3.68 11.24 -27.18
CA ILE A 331 -3.72 9.84 -27.62
C ILE A 331 -5.09 9.19 -27.44
N GLN A 332 -5.39 8.21 -28.29
CA GLN A 332 -6.59 7.37 -28.27
C GLN A 332 -6.27 5.97 -28.84
N PRO A 333 -7.06 4.92 -28.52
CA PRO A 333 -8.08 4.91 -27.48
C PRO A 333 -7.45 4.87 -26.08
N LEU A 334 -8.15 5.44 -25.10
CA LEU A 334 -7.83 5.23 -23.69
C LEU A 334 -8.71 4.14 -23.09
N PRO A 335 -8.24 3.45 -22.04
CA PRO A 335 -9.08 2.53 -21.28
C PRO A 335 -10.34 3.22 -20.74
N GLU A 336 -11.44 2.46 -20.64
CA GLU A 336 -12.69 2.98 -20.09
C GLU A 336 -12.64 3.02 -18.56
N PHE A 337 -13.15 4.11 -17.98
CA PHE A 337 -13.24 4.27 -16.53
C PHE A 337 -14.60 4.82 -16.11
N SER A 338 -15.23 4.14 -15.14
CA SER A 338 -16.49 4.54 -14.55
C SER A 338 -16.25 5.06 -13.13
N PRO A 339 -16.53 6.36 -12.86
CA PRO A 339 -16.33 6.93 -11.54
C PRO A 339 -17.29 6.32 -10.51
N ARG A 340 -16.81 6.20 -9.27
CA ARG A 340 -17.50 5.54 -8.15
C ARG A 340 -17.76 6.45 -6.96
N GLY A 341 -17.33 7.72 -7.00
CA GLY A 341 -17.57 8.69 -5.91
C GLY A 341 -19.03 8.79 -5.47
N THR A 342 -20.00 8.87 -6.40
CA THR A 342 -21.43 8.94 -6.03
C THR A 342 -21.93 7.67 -5.33
N GLU A 343 -21.47 6.49 -5.78
CA GLU A 343 -21.81 5.20 -5.15
C GLU A 343 -21.21 5.12 -3.74
N LEU A 344 -19.96 5.57 -3.58
CA LEU A 344 -19.28 5.66 -2.28
C LEU A 344 -20.04 6.56 -1.30
N ALA A 345 -20.40 7.77 -1.72
CA ALA A 345 -21.16 8.71 -0.88
C ALA A 345 -22.50 8.11 -0.43
N PHE A 346 -23.22 7.42 -1.33
CA PHE A 346 -24.46 6.72 -1.00
C PHE A 346 -24.24 5.59 0.02
N LEU A 347 -23.23 4.74 -0.19
CA LEU A 347 -22.93 3.64 0.73
C LEU A 347 -22.48 4.13 2.10
N LEU A 348 -21.70 5.23 2.15
CA LEU A 348 -21.27 5.85 3.39
C LEU A 348 -22.47 6.41 4.16
N GLY A 349 -23.35 7.16 3.50
CA GLY A 349 -24.60 7.64 4.10
C GLY A 349 -25.50 6.49 4.60
N ALA A 350 -25.52 5.35 3.90
CA ALA A 350 -26.26 4.17 4.35
C ALA A 350 -25.65 3.52 5.61
N VAL A 351 -24.34 3.61 5.82
CA VAL A 351 -23.70 3.18 7.08
C VAL A 351 -24.04 4.14 8.21
N GLU A 352 -23.99 5.45 7.94
CA GLU A 352 -24.28 6.51 8.91
C GLU A 352 -25.74 6.47 9.40
N ALA A 353 -26.68 6.18 8.50
CA ALA A 353 -28.09 6.03 8.83
C ALA A 353 -28.45 4.65 9.42
N ALA A 354 -27.49 3.74 9.58
CA ALA A 354 -27.77 2.39 10.08
C ALA A 354 -27.95 2.37 11.59
N GLU A 355 -28.91 1.57 12.06
CA GLU A 355 -29.03 1.20 13.46
C GLU A 355 -27.71 0.57 13.98
N PRO A 356 -27.30 0.82 15.25
CA PRO A 356 -26.03 0.35 15.79
C PRO A 356 -25.77 -1.15 15.62
N SER A 357 -26.83 -1.96 15.67
CA SER A 357 -26.77 -3.43 15.50
C SER A 357 -26.41 -3.88 14.08
N ARG A 358 -26.60 -3.03 13.06
CA ARG A 358 -26.30 -3.31 11.66
C ARG A 358 -25.07 -2.56 11.15
N THR A 359 -24.62 -1.53 11.87
CA THR A 359 -23.46 -0.69 11.51
C THR A 359 -22.20 -1.52 11.26
N HIS A 360 -21.84 -2.44 12.15
CA HIS A 360 -20.64 -3.30 12.00
C HIS A 360 -20.60 -4.04 10.64
N ARG A 361 -21.69 -4.72 10.28
CA ARG A 361 -21.75 -5.50 9.02
C ARG A 361 -21.68 -4.61 7.78
N ARG A 362 -22.31 -3.44 7.84
CA ARG A 362 -22.27 -2.46 6.74
C ARG A 362 -20.88 -1.84 6.61
N LEU A 363 -20.22 -1.51 7.72
CA LEU A 363 -18.83 -1.03 7.74
C LEU A 363 -17.88 -2.02 7.07
N VAL A 364 -17.89 -3.29 7.50
CA VAL A 364 -17.06 -4.35 6.90
C VAL A 364 -17.30 -4.46 5.38
N SER A 365 -18.55 -4.31 4.95
CA SER A 365 -18.90 -4.41 3.52
C SER A 365 -18.39 -3.20 2.73
N LEU A 366 -18.52 -1.98 3.28
CA LEU A 366 -18.06 -0.76 2.65
C LEU A 366 -16.53 -0.68 2.60
N GLU A 367 -15.83 -1.05 3.67
CA GLU A 367 -14.36 -1.15 3.70
C GLU A 367 -13.86 -2.10 2.60
N LYS A 368 -14.49 -3.28 2.46
CA LYS A 368 -14.16 -4.24 1.39
C LYS A 368 -14.45 -3.67 0.00
N TRP A 369 -15.57 -2.98 -0.17
CA TRP A 369 -15.93 -2.36 -1.45
C TRP A 369 -14.93 -1.26 -1.83
N LEU A 370 -14.59 -0.37 -0.89
CA LEU A 370 -13.68 0.75 -1.12
C LEU A 370 -12.28 0.25 -1.48
N ARG A 371 -11.78 -0.77 -0.78
CA ARG A 371 -10.51 -1.42 -1.09
C ARG A 371 -10.46 -1.93 -2.52
N ARG A 372 -11.50 -2.63 -2.97
CA ARG A 372 -11.59 -3.10 -4.36
C ARG A 372 -11.62 -1.97 -5.37
N GLN A 373 -12.28 -0.84 -5.05
CA GLN A 373 -12.28 0.30 -5.97
C GLN A 373 -10.91 0.99 -6.04
N ARG A 374 -10.19 1.09 -4.92
CA ARG A 374 -8.80 1.58 -4.90
C ARG A 374 -7.88 0.72 -5.75
N ASP A 375 -7.97 -0.61 -5.62
CA ASP A 375 -7.18 -1.54 -6.44
C ASP A 375 -7.48 -1.38 -7.94
N ARG A 376 -8.76 -1.16 -8.30
CA ARG A 376 -9.16 -0.89 -9.69
C ARG A 376 -8.68 0.46 -10.19
N LEU A 377 -8.74 1.50 -9.36
CA LEU A 377 -8.26 2.83 -9.70
C LEU A 377 -6.75 2.81 -9.95
N ALA A 378 -5.98 2.11 -9.10
CA ALA A 378 -4.55 1.90 -9.29
C ALA A 378 -4.24 1.14 -10.58
N ALA A 379 -4.98 0.07 -10.89
CA ALA A 379 -4.83 -0.67 -12.14
C ALA A 379 -5.12 0.20 -13.38
N TYR A 380 -6.17 1.01 -13.32
CA TYR A 380 -6.53 1.95 -14.39
C TYR A 380 -5.44 3.02 -14.59
N ARG A 381 -4.89 3.57 -13.51
CA ARG A 381 -3.75 4.49 -13.58
C ARG A 381 -2.55 3.85 -14.29
N HIS A 382 -2.18 2.64 -13.88
CA HIS A 382 -1.09 1.91 -14.53
C HIS A 382 -1.35 1.68 -16.02
N GLU A 383 -2.58 1.40 -16.43
CA GLU A 383 -2.91 1.27 -17.85
C GLU A 383 -2.81 2.60 -18.60
N LEU A 384 -3.20 3.73 -17.98
CA LEU A 384 -3.00 5.06 -18.57
C LEU A 384 -1.52 5.40 -18.75
N ASP A 385 -0.70 5.10 -17.73
CA ASP A 385 0.73 5.36 -17.77
C ASP A 385 1.39 4.53 -18.88
N ALA A 386 1.03 3.24 -19.01
CA ALA A 386 1.49 2.39 -20.10
C ALA A 386 1.13 2.94 -21.49
N ARG A 387 -0.03 3.58 -21.66
CA ARG A 387 -0.41 4.24 -22.92
C ARG A 387 0.41 5.50 -23.19
N SER A 388 0.75 6.26 -22.14
CA SER A 388 1.65 7.40 -22.24
C SER A 388 3.04 6.95 -22.64
N GLU A 389 3.56 5.89 -22.02
CA GLU A 389 4.87 5.30 -22.31
C GLU A 389 4.94 4.73 -23.74
N GLU A 390 3.91 4.01 -24.19
CA GLU A 390 3.82 3.50 -25.57
C GLU A 390 3.93 4.65 -26.59
N TYR A 391 3.24 5.77 -26.34
CA TYR A 391 3.33 6.96 -27.17
C TYR A 391 4.74 7.58 -27.17
N ASP A 392 5.33 7.76 -25.97
CA ASP A 392 6.65 8.37 -25.82
C ASP A 392 7.74 7.48 -26.45
N GLU A 393 7.61 6.15 -26.37
CA GLU A 393 8.49 5.20 -27.03
C GLU A 393 8.40 5.33 -28.55
N LEU A 394 7.20 5.30 -29.13
CA LEU A 394 7.01 5.45 -30.58
C LEU A 394 7.57 6.79 -31.08
N TYR A 395 7.33 7.87 -30.34
CA TYR A 395 7.88 9.19 -30.65
C TYR A 395 9.41 9.19 -30.59
N GLY A 396 9.98 8.59 -29.54
CA GLY A 396 11.41 8.42 -29.36
C GLY A 396 12.06 7.59 -30.46
N GLN A 397 11.44 6.47 -30.86
CA GLN A 397 11.88 5.63 -31.97
C GLN A 397 11.86 6.41 -33.29
N LEU A 398 10.75 7.05 -33.64
CA LEU A 398 10.66 7.82 -34.88
C LEU A 398 11.73 8.91 -34.94
N SER A 399 11.88 9.68 -33.85
CA SER A 399 12.88 10.75 -33.75
C SER A 399 14.31 10.22 -33.84
N GLY A 400 14.63 9.15 -33.10
CA GLY A 400 15.96 8.54 -33.06
C GLY A 400 16.38 7.91 -34.39
N TYR A 401 15.49 7.15 -35.03
CA TYR A 401 15.78 6.55 -36.34
C TYR A 401 15.83 7.60 -37.45
N ASN A 402 15.02 8.66 -37.37
CA ASN A 402 15.14 9.78 -38.31
C ASN A 402 16.48 10.51 -38.16
N ALA A 403 16.95 10.75 -36.95
CA ALA A 403 18.30 11.30 -36.72
C ALA A 403 19.39 10.36 -37.27
N MET A 404 19.20 9.05 -37.17
CA MET A 404 20.13 8.06 -37.74
C MET A 404 20.11 8.07 -39.27
N ALA A 405 18.95 8.13 -39.91
CA ALA A 405 18.81 8.23 -41.35
C ALA A 405 19.51 9.48 -41.91
N VAL A 406 19.30 10.63 -41.25
CA VAL A 406 19.95 11.91 -41.58
C VAL A 406 21.48 11.80 -41.50
N ARG A 407 22.02 11.18 -40.44
CA ARG A 407 23.47 10.99 -40.28
C ARG A 407 24.10 10.09 -41.36
N ASN A 408 23.32 9.18 -41.93
CA ASN A 408 23.76 8.29 -43.02
C ASN A 408 23.46 8.85 -44.42
N GLY A 409 23.06 10.12 -44.53
CA GLY A 409 22.84 10.78 -45.83
C GLY A 409 21.54 10.39 -46.54
N LEU A 410 20.62 9.70 -45.87
CA LEU A 410 19.35 9.25 -46.45
C LEU A 410 18.25 10.33 -46.41
N MET A 411 18.63 11.62 -46.35
CA MET A 411 17.67 12.72 -46.18
C MET A 411 16.86 13.00 -47.46
N GLU A 412 17.44 12.74 -48.64
CA GLU A 412 16.80 12.95 -49.96
C GLU A 412 16.20 11.67 -50.54
N ASP A 413 16.10 10.62 -49.72
CA ASP A 413 15.60 9.32 -50.14
C ASP A 413 14.08 9.33 -50.24
N GLU A 414 13.59 9.39 -51.48
CA GLU A 414 12.16 9.57 -51.79
C GLU A 414 11.31 8.39 -51.30
N GLU A 415 11.83 7.16 -51.39
CA GLU A 415 11.15 5.96 -50.87
C GLU A 415 11.10 5.95 -49.33
N LEU A 416 12.16 6.42 -48.66
CA LEU A 416 12.16 6.51 -47.20
C LEU A 416 11.20 7.60 -46.70
N ASP A 417 11.09 8.71 -47.43
CA ASP A 417 10.17 9.80 -47.11
C ASP A 417 8.69 9.39 -47.29
N GLU A 418 8.39 8.50 -48.25
CA GLU A 418 7.05 7.89 -48.41
C GLU A 418 6.60 7.08 -47.19
N VAL A 419 7.53 6.47 -46.45
CA VAL A 419 7.23 5.72 -45.21
C VAL A 419 7.26 6.63 -43.98
N TYR A 420 8.15 7.63 -43.98
CA TYR A 420 8.30 8.59 -42.86
C TYR A 420 7.09 9.52 -42.72
N ARG A 421 6.58 10.10 -43.82
CA ARG A 421 5.49 11.09 -43.77
C ARG A 421 4.21 10.53 -43.12
N PRO A 422 3.70 9.34 -43.48
CA PRO A 422 2.54 8.75 -42.82
C PRO A 422 2.78 8.47 -41.33
N ALA A 423 3.95 7.94 -40.96
CA ALA A 423 4.29 7.66 -39.57
C ALA A 423 4.31 8.94 -38.72
N LYS A 424 4.94 9.99 -39.22
CA LYS A 424 4.96 11.32 -38.57
C LYS A 424 3.57 11.94 -38.48
N ALA A 425 2.79 11.89 -39.56
CA ALA A 425 1.44 12.44 -39.59
C ALA A 425 0.51 11.74 -38.59
N ALA A 426 0.58 10.41 -38.51
CA ALA A 426 -0.20 9.64 -37.54
C ALA A 426 0.20 9.95 -36.08
N LEU A 427 1.49 10.00 -35.78
CA LEU A 427 1.98 10.31 -34.42
C LEU A 427 1.70 11.74 -33.96
N THR A 428 1.73 12.71 -34.88
CA THR A 428 1.50 14.13 -34.57
C THR A 428 0.02 14.53 -34.64
N ALA A 429 -0.87 13.61 -35.03
CA ALA A 429 -2.31 13.83 -35.01
C ALA A 429 -2.79 14.12 -33.57
N SER A 430 -3.88 14.90 -33.45
CA SER A 430 -4.49 15.23 -32.15
C SER A 430 -5.99 14.91 -32.18
N PRO A 431 -6.41 13.77 -31.60
CA PRO A 431 -5.60 12.75 -30.93
C PRO A 431 -4.88 11.80 -31.90
N CYS A 432 -3.70 11.30 -31.49
CA CYS A 432 -2.98 10.20 -32.13
C CYS A 432 -3.70 8.88 -31.84
N LEU A 433 -4.05 8.14 -32.90
CA LEU A 433 -4.62 6.79 -32.78
C LEU A 433 -3.45 5.80 -32.69
N LEU A 434 -3.12 5.34 -31.47
CA LEU A 434 -1.97 4.44 -31.24
C LEU A 434 -2.01 3.17 -32.10
N PRO A 435 -3.17 2.48 -32.27
CA PRO A 435 -3.25 1.30 -33.13
C PRO A 435 -2.92 1.56 -34.60
N ASP A 436 -3.14 2.79 -35.09
CA ASP A 436 -2.85 3.18 -36.46
C ASP A 436 -1.42 3.72 -36.61
N ALA A 437 -0.91 4.42 -35.60
CA ALA A 437 0.42 5.02 -35.61
C ALA A 437 1.55 3.99 -35.41
N ALA A 438 1.37 3.03 -34.48
CA ALA A 438 2.42 2.08 -34.13
C ALA A 438 2.93 1.24 -35.32
N PRO A 439 2.07 0.64 -36.18
CA PRO A 439 2.54 -0.10 -37.35
C PRO A 439 3.34 0.76 -38.34
N LEU A 440 2.96 2.03 -38.52
CA LEU A 440 3.64 2.95 -39.44
C LEU A 440 5.04 3.31 -38.94
N VAL A 441 5.18 3.59 -37.64
CA VAL A 441 6.48 3.86 -37.01
C VAL A 441 7.39 2.65 -37.11
N HIS A 442 6.88 1.46 -36.78
CA HIS A 442 7.66 0.22 -36.89
C HIS A 442 8.10 -0.08 -38.32
N ALA A 443 7.25 0.19 -39.32
CA ALA A 443 7.61 0.06 -40.73
C ALA A 443 8.76 0.99 -41.13
N TYR A 444 8.71 2.26 -40.71
CA TYR A 444 9.80 3.22 -40.92
C TYR A 444 11.10 2.77 -40.25
N VAL A 445 11.05 2.38 -38.98
CA VAL A 445 12.21 1.90 -38.22
C VAL A 445 12.85 0.69 -38.90
N ALA A 446 12.05 -0.27 -39.36
CA ALA A 446 12.53 -1.46 -40.07
C ALA A 446 13.24 -1.09 -41.39
N GLU A 447 12.68 -0.12 -42.14
CA GLU A 447 13.26 0.32 -43.40
C GLU A 447 14.58 1.08 -43.21
N VAL A 448 14.67 1.95 -42.20
CA VAL A 448 15.95 2.61 -41.85
C VAL A 448 17.00 1.57 -41.45
N ARG A 449 16.64 0.57 -40.63
CA ARG A 449 17.57 -0.53 -40.27
C ARG A 449 18.06 -1.29 -41.49
N ARG A 450 17.17 -1.57 -42.45
CA ARG A 450 17.50 -2.28 -43.68
C ARG A 450 18.54 -1.52 -44.52
N ARG A 451 18.40 -0.18 -44.64
CA ARG A 451 19.31 0.66 -45.45
C ARG A 451 20.63 1.00 -44.76
N VAL A 452 20.65 1.11 -43.44
CA VAL A 452 21.87 1.42 -42.67
C VAL A 452 22.68 0.17 -42.34
N GLY A 453 22.04 -1.00 -42.28
CA GLY A 453 22.70 -2.29 -42.05
C GLY A 453 23.26 -2.98 -43.30
N SER A 454 22.96 -2.45 -44.49
CA SER A 454 23.53 -2.82 -45.80
C SER A 454 24.59 -1.83 -46.22
#